data_AF-A0A7V1LRQ1-F1
#
_entry.id   AF-A0A7V1LRQ1-F1
#
_cell.length_a   1.000
_cell.length_b   1.000
_cell.length_c   1.000
_cell.angle_alpha   90.00
_cell.angle_beta   90.00
_cell.angle_gamma   90.00
#
_symmetry.space_group_name_H-M   'P 1'
#
loop_
_entity.id
_entity.type
_entity.pdbx_description
1 polymer ?
#
loop_
_entity_poly.entity_id
_entity_poly.type
_entity_poly.pdbx_seq_one_letter_code
_entity_poly.pdbx_strand_id
1 'polypeptide(L)'
;MGKIEKRIEKWKNPRFKQNVPVGDLFAVLDKYFPESYDMVENAVHILSEFGINYFLTNPDMELKEISLIPTTGGKHVKHFYLKDLVKAIDIITKVEK
;
A
#
# COMPACT_ATOMS: atom_id res chain seq x y z
N MET A 1 18.98 1.58 7.57
CA MET A 1 17.54 1.65 7.24
C MET A 1 17.28 2.91 6.43
N GLY A 2 16.77 2.77 5.21
CA GLY A 2 16.49 3.91 4.31
C GLY A 2 15.32 4.77 4.77
N LYS A 3 15.07 5.87 4.04
CA LYS A 3 13.99 6.82 4.38
C LYS A 3 12.59 6.18 4.28
N ILE A 4 12.38 5.31 3.29
CA ILE A 4 11.08 4.67 3.03
C ILE A 4 10.77 3.63 4.11
N GLU A 5 11.76 2.82 4.51
CA GLU A 5 11.61 1.83 5.57
C GLU A 5 11.27 2.49 6.91
N LYS A 6 11.89 3.64 7.22
CA LYS A 6 11.53 4.43 8.42
C LYS A 6 10.08 4.89 8.40
N ARG A 7 9.52 5.21 7.23
CA ARG A 7 8.10 5.58 7.09
C ARG A 7 7.19 4.39 7.34
N ILE A 8 7.51 3.23 6.77
CA ILE A 8 6.76 2.00 6.98
C ILE A 8 6.77 1.60 8.46
N GLU A 9 7.91 1.63 9.13
CA GLU A 9 7.99 1.35 10.57
C GLU A 9 7.17 2.36 11.40
N LYS A 10 7.13 3.62 11.00
CA LYS A 10 6.25 4.62 11.62
C LYS A 10 4.78 4.26 11.43
N TRP A 11 4.38 3.77 10.25
CA TRP A 11 3.00 3.40 9.95
C TRP A 11 2.57 2.08 10.61
N LYS A 12 3.51 1.16 10.84
CA LYS A 12 3.31 -0.07 11.64
C LYS A 12 2.97 0.23 13.10
N ASN A 13 3.44 1.35 13.63
CA ASN A 13 3.21 1.70 15.02
C ASN A 13 1.69 1.88 15.30
N PRO A 14 1.09 1.09 16.20
CA PRO A 14 -0.35 1.18 16.49
C PRO A 14 -0.77 2.53 17.09
N ARG A 15 0.17 3.32 17.60
CA ARG A 15 -0.06 4.67 18.12
C ARG A 15 0.01 5.76 17.04
N PHE A 16 0.39 5.43 15.81
CA PHE A 16 0.44 6.39 14.71
C PHE A 16 -0.98 6.77 14.25
N LYS A 17 -1.34 8.05 14.41
CA LYS A 17 -2.67 8.59 14.08
C LYS A 17 -2.65 9.77 13.10
N GLN A 18 -1.48 10.19 12.63
CA GLN A 18 -1.36 11.37 11.78
C GLN A 18 -1.77 11.08 10.34
N ASN A 19 -2.39 12.04 9.67
CA ASN A 19 -2.57 11.96 8.23
C ASN A 19 -1.21 12.00 7.54
N VAL A 20 -1.10 11.27 6.43
CA VAL A 20 0.14 11.11 5.67
C VAL A 20 0.01 11.87 4.36
N PRO A 21 1.02 12.65 3.94
CA PRO A 21 1.02 13.27 2.62
C PRO A 21 0.93 12.22 1.50
N VAL A 22 0.17 12.50 0.44
CA VAL A 22 0.06 11.57 -0.71
C VAL A 22 1.43 11.32 -1.37
N GLY A 23 2.33 12.32 -1.40
CA GLY A 23 3.70 12.09 -1.89
C GLY A 23 4.49 11.08 -1.06
N ASP A 24 4.19 10.93 0.24
CA ASP A 24 4.81 9.91 1.07
C ASP A 24 4.25 8.52 0.79
N LEU A 25 2.97 8.44 0.42
CA LEU A 25 2.34 7.22 -0.08
C LEU A 25 2.96 6.80 -1.42
N PHE A 26 3.05 7.71 -2.40
CA PHE A 26 3.64 7.40 -3.70
C PHE A 26 5.09 6.94 -3.60
N ALA A 27 5.92 7.58 -2.78
CA ALA A 27 7.30 7.11 -2.56
C ALA A 27 7.39 5.68 -2.01
N VAL A 28 6.38 5.20 -1.28
CA VAL A 28 6.30 3.80 -0.82
C VAL A 28 5.79 2.90 -1.93
N LEU A 29 4.77 3.33 -2.69
CA LEU A 29 4.23 2.57 -3.81
C LEU A 29 5.26 2.39 -4.94
N ASP A 30 5.99 3.43 -5.32
CA ASP A 30 7.06 3.36 -6.33
C ASP A 30 8.15 2.34 -5.97
N LYS A 31 8.35 2.07 -4.68
CA LYS A 31 9.34 1.11 -4.21
C LYS A 31 8.84 -0.33 -4.17
N TYR A 32 7.61 -0.55 -3.71
CA TYR A 32 7.10 -1.90 -3.41
C TYR A 32 6.04 -2.39 -4.40
N PHE A 33 5.44 -1.48 -5.15
CA PHE A 33 4.38 -1.71 -6.13
C PHE A 33 4.63 -0.85 -7.38
N PRO A 34 5.85 -0.84 -7.96
CA PRO A 34 6.09 -0.05 -9.17
C PRO A 34 5.12 -0.48 -10.26
N GLU A 35 4.53 0.49 -10.97
CA GLU A 35 3.57 0.26 -12.07
C GLU A 35 2.29 -0.50 -11.68
N SER A 36 2.14 -0.82 -10.39
CA SER A 36 1.06 -1.62 -9.81
C SER A 36 0.06 -0.76 -9.04
N TYR A 37 -0.09 0.52 -9.42
CA TYR A 37 -1.09 1.41 -8.85
C TYR A 37 -1.48 2.51 -9.84
N ASP A 38 -2.69 3.03 -9.69
CA ASP A 38 -3.18 4.18 -10.42
C ASP A 38 -3.89 5.16 -9.47
N MET A 39 -3.89 6.44 -9.82
CA MET A 39 -4.60 7.48 -9.08
C MET A 39 -5.90 7.82 -9.80
N VAL A 40 -7.02 7.55 -9.16
CA VAL A 40 -8.36 7.86 -9.67
C VAL A 40 -9.03 8.81 -8.70
N GLU A 41 -9.55 9.94 -9.19
CA GLU A 41 -10.30 10.96 -8.46
C GLU A 41 -10.28 10.86 -6.92
N ASN A 42 -9.35 11.57 -6.28
CA ASN A 42 -9.18 11.59 -4.82
C ASN A 42 -8.89 10.23 -4.17
N ALA A 43 -8.48 9.20 -4.90
CA ALA A 43 -8.10 7.91 -4.36
C ALA A 43 -6.92 7.31 -5.13
N VAL A 44 -6.27 6.32 -4.51
CA VAL A 44 -5.21 5.53 -5.14
C VAL A 44 -5.65 4.07 -5.13
N HIS A 45 -5.75 3.47 -6.31
CA HIS A 45 -6.00 2.04 -6.49
C HIS A 45 -4.65 1.34 -6.60
N ILE A 46 -4.42 0.34 -5.76
CA ILE A 46 -3.23 -0.50 -5.88
C ILE A 46 -3.62 -1.75 -6.65
N LEU A 47 -3.25 -1.76 -7.93
CA LEU A 47 -3.40 -2.86 -8.87
C LEU A 47 -2.19 -3.77 -8.75
N SER A 48 -2.21 -4.68 -7.79
CA SER A 48 -1.06 -5.56 -7.59
C SER A 48 -0.98 -6.65 -8.68
N GLU A 49 0.09 -6.67 -9.47
CA GLU A 49 0.48 -7.82 -10.29
C GLU A 49 0.73 -9.06 -9.40
N PHE A 50 1.16 -8.85 -8.15
CA PHE A 50 1.23 -9.86 -7.11
C PHE A 50 -0.15 -10.38 -6.69
N GLY A 51 -1.19 -9.53 -6.70
CA GLY A 51 -2.58 -9.93 -6.49
C GLY A 51 -3.07 -10.85 -7.61
N ILE A 52 -2.64 -10.58 -8.84
CA ILE A 52 -2.90 -11.43 -10.01
C ILE A 52 -2.13 -12.76 -9.89
N ASN A 53 -0.82 -12.76 -9.62
CA ASN A 53 -0.01 -13.99 -9.51
C ASN A 53 -0.35 -14.83 -8.26
N TYR A 54 -0.69 -14.20 -7.14
CA TYR A 54 -1.15 -14.86 -5.93
C TYR A 54 -2.58 -15.42 -6.09
N PHE A 55 -3.45 -14.75 -6.86
CA PHE A 55 -4.76 -15.28 -7.27
C PHE A 55 -4.61 -16.47 -8.24
N LEU A 56 -3.71 -16.38 -9.22
CA LEU A 56 -3.42 -17.49 -10.14
C LEU A 56 -2.94 -18.75 -9.41
N THR A 57 -2.31 -18.60 -8.24
CA THR A 57 -1.87 -19.71 -7.38
C THR A 57 -2.88 -20.08 -6.29
N ASN A 58 -3.93 -19.27 -6.07
CA ASN A 58 -5.00 -19.48 -5.08
C ASN A 58 -6.38 -19.06 -5.66
N PRO A 59 -6.91 -19.82 -6.63
CA PRO A 59 -8.03 -19.41 -7.49
C PRO A 59 -9.39 -19.29 -6.79
N ASP A 60 -9.52 -19.80 -5.56
CA ASP A 60 -10.76 -19.75 -4.77
C ASP A 60 -10.94 -18.42 -4.01
N MET A 61 -9.94 -17.53 -4.05
CA MET A 61 -9.98 -16.22 -3.38
C MET A 61 -10.42 -15.16 -4.38
N GLU A 62 -11.52 -14.43 -4.17
CA GLU A 62 -11.90 -13.32 -5.06
C GLU A 62 -10.74 -12.33 -5.30
N LEU A 63 -10.59 -11.85 -6.55
CA LEU A 63 -9.75 -10.71 -6.93
C LEU A 63 -10.27 -9.46 -6.20
N LYS A 64 -9.90 -9.32 -4.93
CA LYS A 64 -10.10 -8.08 -4.21
C LYS A 64 -9.00 -7.14 -4.65
N GLU A 65 -9.39 -5.99 -5.21
CA GLU A 65 -8.51 -4.82 -5.23
C GLU A 65 -7.77 -4.77 -3.90
N ILE A 66 -6.43 -4.84 -3.92
CA ILE A 66 -5.68 -5.03 -2.66
C ILE A 66 -5.97 -3.87 -1.70
N SER A 67 -6.20 -2.68 -2.23
CA SER A 67 -6.80 -1.57 -1.49
C SER A 67 -7.19 -0.44 -2.44
N LEU A 68 -8.39 0.08 -2.23
CA LEU A 68 -8.69 1.48 -2.48
C LEU A 68 -8.17 2.29 -1.29
N ILE A 69 -7.25 3.22 -1.54
CA ILE A 69 -6.73 4.13 -0.51
C ILE A 69 -7.32 5.52 -0.76
N PRO A 70 -8.34 5.95 0.01
CA PRO A 70 -8.92 7.27 -0.13
C PRO A 70 -7.94 8.37 0.28
N THR A 71 -7.84 9.38 -0.56
CA THR A 71 -7.11 10.61 -0.26
C THR A 71 -8.10 11.73 0.04
N THR A 72 -7.80 12.55 1.03
CA THR A 72 -8.57 13.75 1.35
C THR A 72 -8.14 14.85 0.38
N GLY A 73 -8.95 15.07 -0.66
CA GLY A 73 -8.73 16.10 -1.68
C GLY A 73 -7.41 15.95 -2.45
N GLY A 74 -6.96 14.71 -2.68
CA GLY A 74 -5.70 14.43 -3.40
C GLY A 74 -4.41 14.73 -2.63
N LYS A 75 -4.50 15.20 -1.37
CA LYS A 75 -3.32 15.72 -0.63
C LYS A 75 -2.82 14.82 0.48
N HIS A 76 -3.73 14.17 1.19
CA HIS A 76 -3.38 13.35 2.35
C HIS A 76 -4.17 12.05 2.40
N VAL A 77 -3.62 11.02 3.02
CA VAL A 77 -4.30 9.77 3.36
C VAL A 77 -4.42 9.63 4.88
N LYS A 78 -5.54 9.09 5.35
CA LYS A 78 -5.71 8.80 6.78
C LYS A 78 -4.89 7.57 7.17
N HIS A 79 -4.25 7.62 8.33
CA HIS A 79 -3.35 6.56 8.82
C HIS A 79 -3.95 5.15 8.80
N PHE A 80 -5.25 5.00 9.04
CA PHE A 80 -5.86 3.68 9.13
C PHE A 80 -5.96 2.96 7.77
N TYR A 81 -6.01 3.68 6.65
CA TYR A 81 -5.96 3.08 5.30
C TYR A 81 -4.58 2.50 4.97
N LEU A 82 -3.52 2.93 5.68
CA LEU A 82 -2.16 2.44 5.45
C LEU A 82 -1.90 1.08 6.12
N LYS A 83 -2.79 0.62 7.01
CA LYS A 83 -2.60 -0.64 7.73
C LYS A 83 -2.55 -1.83 6.78
N ASP A 84 -3.44 -1.87 5.79
CA ASP A 84 -3.49 -2.98 4.85
C ASP A 84 -2.35 -2.92 3.82
N LEU A 85 -1.95 -1.70 3.41
CA LEU A 85 -0.73 -1.49 2.62
C LEU A 85 0.52 -2.04 3.31
N VAL A 86 0.69 -1.74 4.60
CA VAL A 86 1.83 -2.22 5.39
C VAL A 86 1.84 -3.75 5.50
N LYS A 87 0.67 -4.38 5.70
CA LYS A 87 0.58 -5.85 5.70
C LYS A 87 0.97 -6.44 4.35
N ALA A 88 0.53 -5.83 3.25
CA ALA A 88 0.87 -6.27 1.90
C ALA A 88 2.39 -6.22 1.66
N ILE A 89 3.05 -5.13 2.08
CA ILE A 89 4.51 -5.00 2.04
C ILE A 89 5.19 -6.11 2.87
N ASP A 90 4.68 -6.39 4.07
CA ASP A 90 5.23 -7.46 4.93
C ASP A 90 5.07 -8.86 4.30
N ILE A 91 4.04 -9.11 3.50
CA ILE A 91 3.84 -10.37 2.77
C ILE A 91 4.88 -10.49 1.64
N ILE A 92 4.98 -9.48 0.79
CA ILE A 92 5.88 -9.50 -0.38
C ILE A 92 7.35 -9.63 0.07
N THR A 93 7.75 -8.83 1.06
CA THR A 93 9.13 -8.86 1.59
C THR A 93 9.49 -10.13 2.37
N LYS A 94 8.50 -10.94 2.78
CA LYS A 94 8.72 -12.27 3.37
C LYS A 94 8.88 -13.36 2.31
N VAL A 95 8.23 -13.23 1.16
CA VAL A 95 8.30 -14.19 0.04
C VAL A 95 9.64 -14.07 -0.71
N GLU A 96 10.25 -12.89 -0.72
CA GLU A 96 11.55 -12.64 -1.35
C GLU A 96 12.77 -13.09 -0.51
N LYS A 97 12.57 -13.71 0.65
CA LYS A 97 13.63 -14.25 1.53
C LYS A 97 13.63 -15.77 1.55
#